data_AF-A0A429HPA3-F1
#
_entry.id   AF-A0A429HPA3-F1
#
_cell.length_a   1.000
_cell.length_b   1.000
_cell.length_c   1.000
_cell.angle_alpha   90.00
_cell.angle_beta   90.00
_cell.angle_gamma   90.00
#
_symmetry.space_group_name_H-M   'P 1'
#
loop_
_entity.id
_entity.type
_entity.pdbx_description
1 polymer ?
#
loop_
_entity_poly.entity_id
_entity_poly.type
_entity_poly.pdbx_seq_one_letter_code
_entity_poly.pdbx_strand_id
1 'polypeptide(L)' 'MSTDSGFYSIIDYTVDASDTQRELVEAFAEIQERWVRFYPGYRSARFHVSTDGTRVYN' A
#
# COMPACT_ATOMS: atom_id res chain seq x y z
N MET A 1 -13.65 -20.51 13.72
CA MET A 1 -12.43 -20.42 12.87
C MET A 1 -12.83 -19.64 11.63
N SER A 2 -12.08 -18.60 11.26
CA SER A 2 -12.41 -17.79 10.08
C SER A 2 -12.35 -18.66 8.83
N THR A 3 -13.46 -18.77 8.11
CA THR A 3 -13.57 -19.45 6.80
C THR A 3 -13.11 -18.54 5.65
N ASP A 4 -12.32 -17.51 5.94
CA ASP A 4 -11.83 -16.58 4.93
C ASP A 4 -10.63 -17.18 4.21
N SER A 5 -10.85 -17.66 2.98
CA SER A 5 -9.81 -18.18 2.09
C SER A 5 -9.13 -17.07 1.27
N GLY A 6 -9.32 -15.80 1.63
CA GLY A 6 -8.71 -14.67 0.95
C GLY A 6 -7.18 -14.62 1.09
N PHE A 7 -6.52 -14.03 0.08
CA PHE A 7 -5.10 -13.68 0.17
C PHE A 7 -4.95 -12.23 0.63
N TYR A 8 -4.07 -12.02 1.61
CA TYR A 8 -3.74 -10.72 2.16
C TYR A 8 -2.22 -10.57 2.19
N SER A 9 -1.73 -9.41 1.76
CA SER A 9 -0.32 -9.03 1.85
C SER A 9 -0.21 -7.79 2.70
N ILE A 10 0.85 -7.71 3.51
CA ILE A 10 1.26 -6.50 4.22
C ILE A 10 2.72 -6.26 3.86
N ILE A 11 3.02 -5.11 3.28
CA ILE A 11 4.36 -4.72 2.82
C ILE A 11 4.83 -3.53 3.64
N ASP A 12 6.06 -3.60 4.16
CA ASP A 12 6.73 -2.52 4.88
C ASP A 12 7.77 -1.87 3.97
N TYR A 13 7.67 -0.56 3.80
CA TYR A 13 8.65 0.28 3.11
C TYR A 13 9.31 1.23 4.11
N THR A 14 10.61 1.05 4.33
CA THR A 14 11.43 2.02 5.07
C THR A 14 11.70 3.24 4.19
N VAL A 15 11.46 4.43 4.74
CA VAL A 15 11.77 5.72 4.12
C VAL A 15 12.53 6.62 5.10
N ASP A 16 13.16 7.67 4.58
CA ASP A 16 14.04 8.57 5.32
C ASP A 16 13.31 9.78 5.93
N ALA A 17 12.19 10.23 5.36
CA ALA A 17 11.41 11.36 5.85
C ALA A 17 9.92 11.29 5.46
N SER A 18 9.11 12.14 6.11
CA SER A 18 7.67 12.25 5.83
C SER A 18 7.34 12.72 4.42
N ASP A 19 8.23 13.50 3.79
CA ASP A 19 8.04 13.89 2.39
C ASP A 19 8.21 12.68 1.46
N THR A 20 9.19 11.81 1.72
CA THR A 20 9.36 10.53 1.01
C THR A 20 8.18 9.59 1.22
N GLN A 21 7.56 9.57 2.41
CA GLN A 21 6.29 8.84 2.61
C GLN A 21 5.21 9.31 1.63
N ARG A 22 5.06 10.63 1.47
CA ARG A 22 4.07 11.23 0.56
C ARG A 22 4.35 10.86 -0.88
N GLU A 23 5.59 11.06 -1.34
CA GLU A 23 6.02 10.75 -2.70
C GLU A 23 5.80 9.27 -3.05
N LEU A 24 6.12 8.36 -2.13
CA LEU A 24 5.89 6.93 -2.32
C LEU A 24 4.39 6.62 -2.44
N VAL A 25 3.56 7.16 -1.56
CA VAL A 25 2.10 6.93 -1.60
C VAL A 25 1.49 7.47 -2.89
N GLU A 26 1.89 8.66 -3.34
CA GLU A 26 1.40 9.26 -4.58
C GLU A 26 1.78 8.40 -5.80
N ALA A 27 3.05 7.98 -5.90
CA ALA A 27 3.53 7.14 -6.99
C ALA A 27 2.80 5.79 -7.05
N PHE A 28 2.60 5.14 -5.90
CA PHE A 28 1.89 3.86 -5.85
C PHE A 28 0.38 4.02 -6.11
N ALA A 29 -0.25 5.09 -5.62
CA ALA A 29 -1.66 5.36 -5.90
C ALA A 29 -1.91 5.47 -7.41
N GLU A 30 -1.04 6.17 -8.14
CA GLU A 30 -1.14 6.25 -9.60
C GLU A 30 -1.07 4.87 -10.26
N ILE A 31 -0.13 4.02 -9.84
CA ILE A 31 0.01 2.65 -10.35
C ILE A 31 -1.24 1.82 -10.06
N GLN A 32 -1.79 1.93 -8.84
CA GLN A 32 -3.00 1.22 -8.44
C GLN A 32 -4.20 1.61 -9.31
N GLU A 33 -4.35 2.90 -9.59
CA GLU A 33 -5.46 3.43 -10.37
C GLU A 33 -5.36 3.14 -11.87
N ARG A 34 -4.15 3.25 -12.44
CA ARG A 34 -3.94 3.11 -13.88
C ARG A 34 -3.85 1.66 -14.33
N TRP A 35 -3.32 0.77 -13.49
CA TRP A 35 -2.95 -0.58 -13.92
C TRP A 35 -3.54 -1.67 -13.03
N VAL A 36 -3.28 -1.62 -11.72
CA VAL A 36 -3.53 -2.78 -10.83
C VAL A 36 -5.01 -3.03 -10.59
N ARG A 37 -5.83 -1.98 -10.46
CA ARG A 37 -7.27 -2.14 -10.16
C ARG A 37 -8.06 -2.97 -11.17
N PHE A 38 -7.52 -3.14 -12.37
CA PHE A 38 -8.14 -3.90 -13.45
C PHE A 38 -7.72 -5.39 -13.45
N TYR A 39 -6.77 -5.78 -12.60
CA TYR A 39 -6.29 -7.16 -12.55
C TYR A 39 -7.36 -8.09 -11.94
N PRO A 40 -7.72 -9.21 -12.60
CA PRO A 40 -8.70 -10.15 -12.06
C PRO A 40 -8.34 -10.65 -10.67
N GLY A 41 -9.27 -10.53 -9.72
CA GLY A 41 -9.07 -10.95 -8.33
C GLY A 41 -8.47 -9.89 -7.41
N TYR A 42 -7.99 -8.76 -7.93
CA TYR A 42 -7.65 -7.61 -7.10
C TYR A 42 -8.90 -7.05 -6.41
N ARG A 43 -8.79 -6.75 -5.11
CA ARG A 43 -9.89 -6.18 -4.32
C ARG A 43 -9.60 -4.77 -3.85
N SER A 44 -8.45 -4.57 -3.20
CA SER A 44 -8.07 -3.27 -2.63
C SER A 44 -6.60 -3.24 -2.26
N ALA A 45 -6.06 -2.03 -2.20
CA ALA A 45 -4.80 -1.67 -1.57
C ALA A 45 -5.07 -0.45 -0.68
N ARG A 46 -4.47 -0.40 0.51
CA ARG A 46 -4.57 0.74 1.41
C ARG A 46 -3.17 1.10 1.89
N PHE A 47 -2.84 2.37 1.84
CA PHE A 47 -1.56 2.87 2.34
C PHE A 47 -1.74 3.50 3.72
N HIS A 48 -0.84 3.16 4.63
CA HIS A 48 -0.73 3.76 5.96
C HIS A 48 0.68 4.33 6.13
N VAL A 49 0.79 5.55 6.64
CA VAL A 49 2.08 6.17 6.96
C VAL A 49 2.31 6.10 8.47
N SER A 50 3.52 5.74 8.90
CA SER A 50 3.88 5.80 10.32
C SER A 50 3.94 7.26 10.79
N THR A 51 3.60 7.49 12.06
CA THR A 51 3.58 8.84 12.65
C THR A 51 4.98 9.40 12.91
N ASP A 52 6.02 8.56 12.89
CA ASP A 52 7.41 8.96 13.05
C ASP A 52 8.10 9.36 11.74
N GLY A 53 7.40 9.27 10.61
CA GLY A 53 7.92 9.68 9.30
C GLY A 53 8.83 8.67 8.61
N THR A 54 9.01 7.45 9.15
CA THR A 54 10.05 6.51 8.70
C THR A 54 9.54 5.29 7.92
N ARG A 55 8.22 5.06 7.87
CA ARG A 55 7.65 3.88 7.22
C ARG A 55 6.35 4.14 6.47
N VAL A 56 6.12 3.36 5.42
CA VAL A 56 4.82 3.20 4.77
C VAL A 56 4.43 1.72 4.76
N TYR A 57 3.16 1.42 5.04
CA TYR A 57 2.58 0.09 4.97
C TYR A 57 1.54 0.01 3.87
N ASN A 58 1.53 -1.10 3.13
CA ASN A 58 0.48 -1.45 2.17
C ASN A 58 -0.15 -2.82 2.44
#